data_AF-A0A9C7Z631-F1
#
_entry.id   AF-A0A9C7Z631-F1
#
_cell.length_a   1.000
_cell.length_b   1.000
_cell.length_c   1.000
_cell.angle_alpha   90.00
_cell.angle_beta   90.00
_cell.angle_gamma   90.00
#
_symmetry.space_group_name_H-M   'P 1'
#
loop_
_entity.id
_entity.type
_entity.pdbx_description
1 polymer ?
#
loop_
_entity_poly.entity_id
_entity_poly.type
_entity_poly.pdbx_seq_one_letter_code
_entity_poly.pdbx_strand_id
1 'polypeptide(L)'
;ASNLIADTAPLASLTELKVLYLSSNKITNIYPLANLIALKSLDLANNQISDITPLASLSALATLHLEINQLADITPLGNLVNLRFLDLMGNQITDISPLAGLSKLEALDLGSNAISDLSPLETLVSLEQLNLGDNRIDSIASLADLKNLRVLSLNDNHISDISPLVVNNQIGGLGPGDFVDIRYNYLDLAPGSQAMTDIEQLVDRGVSVQYEREDKFMNQ
;
A
#
# COMPACT_ATOMS: atom_id res chain seq x y z
N ALA A 1 -10.38 -22.44 0.76
CA ALA A 1 -11.74 -22.81 1.24
C ALA A 1 -12.25 -21.64 2.05
N SER A 2 -13.42 -21.09 1.75
CA SER A 2 -14.01 -20.03 2.56
C SER A 2 -14.44 -20.60 3.90
N ASN A 3 -13.96 -20.01 4.99
CA ASN A 3 -14.48 -20.28 6.31
C ASN A 3 -15.72 -19.39 6.53
N LEU A 4 -16.67 -19.82 7.35
CA LEU A 4 -17.91 -19.08 7.62
C LEU A 4 -17.89 -18.42 9.00
N ILE A 5 -16.71 -18.14 9.54
CA ILE A 5 -16.57 -17.50 10.85
C ILE A 5 -17.06 -16.06 10.70
N ALA A 6 -18.00 -15.68 11.57
CA ALA A 6 -18.50 -14.31 11.68
C ALA A 6 -18.35 -13.76 13.10
N ASP A 7 -18.26 -14.65 14.09
CA ASP A 7 -18.12 -14.30 15.50
C ASP A 7 -16.69 -14.53 15.99
N THR A 8 -16.06 -13.46 16.47
CA THR A 8 -14.72 -13.47 17.06
C THR A 8 -14.74 -13.50 18.59
N ALA A 9 -15.91 -13.46 19.23
CA ALA A 9 -16.06 -13.43 20.69
C ALA A 9 -15.32 -14.56 21.43
N PRO A 10 -15.31 -15.82 20.94
CA PRO A 10 -14.56 -16.90 21.60
C PRO A 10 -13.05 -16.66 21.71
N LEU A 11 -12.50 -15.74 20.92
CA LEU A 11 -11.06 -15.43 20.90
C LEU A 11 -10.66 -14.39 21.96
N ALA A 12 -11.62 -13.67 22.55
CA ALA A 12 -11.35 -12.50 23.39
C ALA A 12 -10.48 -12.79 24.62
N SER A 13 -10.51 -14.02 25.14
CA SER A 13 -9.73 -14.43 26.31
C SER A 13 -8.36 -14.99 25.96
N LEU A 14 -8.02 -15.14 24.68
CA LEU A 14 -6.75 -15.73 24.23
C LEU A 14 -5.63 -14.68 24.18
N THR A 15 -5.45 -13.93 25.28
CA THR A 15 -4.61 -12.73 25.35
C THR A 15 -3.13 -12.96 25.09
N GLU A 16 -2.67 -14.21 25.10
CA GLU A 16 -1.28 -14.58 24.81
C GLU A 16 -1.03 -14.88 23.32
N LEU A 17 -2.05 -14.84 22.46
CA LEU A 17 -1.90 -15.06 21.03
C LEU A 17 -0.87 -14.11 20.41
N LYS A 18 0.06 -14.68 19.65
CA LYS A 18 1.07 -13.92 18.88
C LYS A 18 0.74 -13.85 17.40
N VAL A 19 -0.02 -14.81 16.89
CA VAL A 19 -0.38 -14.94 15.49
C VAL A 19 -1.84 -15.39 15.42
N LEU A 20 -2.62 -14.76 14.55
CA LEU A 20 -4.03 -15.11 14.34
C LEU A 20 -4.38 -14.95 12.86
N TYR A 21 -4.85 -16.05 12.26
CA TYR A 21 -5.31 -16.09 10.86
C TYR A 21 -6.83 -16.25 10.81
N LEU A 22 -7.51 -15.27 10.23
CA LEU A 22 -8.96 -15.19 10.10
C LEU A 22 -9.38 -14.75 8.67
N SER A 23 -8.48 -14.88 7.69
CA SER A 23 -8.79 -14.51 6.31
C SER A 23 -9.90 -15.36 5.67
N SER A 24 -10.53 -14.78 4.65
CA SER A 24 -11.57 -15.44 3.83
C SER A 24 -12.74 -15.97 4.68
N ASN A 25 -13.34 -15.06 5.44
CA ASN A 25 -14.43 -15.30 6.36
C ASN A 25 -15.61 -14.34 6.11
N LYS A 26 -16.53 -14.22 7.07
CA LYS A 26 -17.66 -13.28 7.03
C LYS A 26 -17.64 -12.36 8.26
N ILE A 27 -16.45 -12.04 8.76
CA ILE A 27 -16.28 -11.22 9.95
C ILE A 27 -16.62 -9.78 9.60
N THR A 28 -17.50 -9.19 10.39
CA THR A 28 -17.83 -7.76 10.37
C THR A 28 -17.37 -7.06 11.64
N ASN A 29 -17.34 -7.80 12.76
CA ASN A 29 -17.02 -7.27 14.09
C ASN A 29 -15.75 -7.93 14.66
N ILE A 30 -14.75 -7.09 14.94
CA ILE A 30 -13.48 -7.48 15.55
C ILE A 30 -13.24 -6.88 16.94
N TYR A 31 -14.27 -6.29 17.58
CA TYR A 31 -14.16 -5.79 18.97
C TYR A 31 -13.61 -6.82 19.97
N PRO A 32 -13.97 -8.11 19.87
CA PRO A 32 -13.36 -9.15 20.70
C PRO A 32 -11.83 -9.24 20.62
N LEU A 33 -11.21 -8.75 19.54
CA LEU A 33 -9.75 -8.78 19.37
C LEU A 33 -9.02 -7.64 20.08
N ALA A 34 -9.72 -6.63 20.63
CA ALA A 34 -9.13 -5.40 21.17
C ALA A 34 -8.11 -5.62 22.30
N ASN A 35 -8.21 -6.73 23.02
CA ASN A 35 -7.33 -7.05 24.15
C ASN A 35 -6.23 -8.05 23.81
N LEU A 36 -6.10 -8.46 22.54
CA LEU A 36 -5.05 -9.38 22.08
C LEU A 36 -3.73 -8.64 21.84
N ILE A 37 -3.32 -7.81 22.80
CA ILE A 37 -2.17 -6.88 22.74
C ILE A 37 -0.83 -7.57 22.49
N ALA A 38 -0.79 -8.89 22.67
CA ALA A 38 0.33 -9.77 22.40
C ALA A 38 0.55 -10.06 20.91
N LEU A 39 -0.44 -9.78 20.05
CA LEU A 39 -0.40 -10.11 18.62
C LEU A 39 0.75 -9.38 17.91
N LYS A 40 1.50 -10.16 17.13
CA LYS A 40 2.58 -9.70 16.26
C LYS A 40 2.19 -9.81 14.78
N SER A 41 1.32 -10.77 14.45
CA SER A 41 0.80 -10.95 13.10
C SER A 41 -0.70 -11.22 13.17
N LEU A 42 -1.47 -10.48 12.40
CA LEU A 42 -2.92 -10.60 12.31
C LEU A 42 -3.33 -10.58 10.84
N ASP A 43 -4.05 -11.61 10.43
CA ASP A 43 -4.62 -11.71 9.10
C ASP A 43 -6.15 -11.70 9.17
N LEU A 44 -6.74 -10.64 8.63
CA LEU A 44 -8.18 -10.38 8.53
C LEU A 44 -8.60 -10.15 7.07
N ALA A 45 -7.78 -10.55 6.10
CA ALA A 45 -8.05 -10.37 4.68
C ALA A 45 -9.37 -11.00 4.22
N ASN A 46 -9.99 -10.45 3.18
CA ASN A 46 -11.19 -11.01 2.55
C ASN A 46 -12.32 -11.27 3.58
N ASN A 47 -12.75 -10.20 4.23
CA ASN A 47 -13.84 -10.18 5.20
C ASN A 47 -14.81 -9.03 4.86
N GLN A 48 -15.65 -8.61 5.81
CA GLN A 48 -16.63 -7.53 5.64
C GLN A 48 -16.45 -6.47 6.74
N ILE A 49 -15.20 -6.21 7.12
CA ILE A 49 -14.84 -5.31 8.21
C ILE A 49 -14.87 -3.87 7.70
N SER A 50 -15.57 -2.99 8.42
CA SER A 50 -15.58 -1.54 8.17
C SER A 50 -15.05 -0.73 9.35
N ASP A 51 -15.03 -1.30 10.56
CA ASP A 51 -14.55 -0.65 11.79
C ASP A 51 -13.35 -1.42 12.37
N ILE A 52 -12.20 -0.76 12.34
CA ILE A 52 -10.94 -1.28 12.88
C ILE A 52 -10.48 -0.55 14.15
N THR A 53 -11.36 0.21 14.81
CA THR A 53 -11.11 0.82 16.13
C THR A 53 -10.50 -0.16 17.14
N PRO A 54 -10.94 -1.44 17.21
CA PRO A 54 -10.35 -2.45 18.10
C PRO A 54 -8.85 -2.69 17.89
N LEU A 55 -8.28 -2.38 16.73
CA LEU A 55 -6.87 -2.61 16.43
C LEU A 55 -5.94 -1.54 17.04
N ALA A 56 -6.46 -0.39 17.46
CA ALA A 56 -5.65 0.75 17.93
C ALA A 56 -4.73 0.44 19.12
N SER A 57 -5.08 -0.56 19.94
CA SER A 57 -4.31 -1.00 21.10
C SER A 57 -3.24 -2.05 20.78
N LEU A 58 -3.23 -2.63 19.58
CA LEU A 58 -2.39 -3.78 19.20
C LEU A 58 -0.99 -3.35 18.77
N SER A 59 -0.32 -2.54 19.58
CA SER A 59 0.97 -1.90 19.27
C SER A 59 2.15 -2.86 19.05
N ALA A 60 1.98 -4.14 19.38
CA ALA A 60 2.96 -5.19 19.10
C ALA A 60 2.91 -5.75 17.67
N LEU A 61 1.91 -5.36 16.87
CA LEU A 61 1.78 -5.81 15.48
C LEU A 61 2.97 -5.37 14.64
N ALA A 62 3.50 -6.33 13.89
CA ALA A 62 4.53 -6.15 12.87
C ALA A 62 4.00 -6.48 11.46
N THR A 63 2.98 -7.33 11.36
CA THR A 63 2.34 -7.73 10.11
C THR A 63 0.83 -7.66 10.25
N LEU A 64 0.17 -6.95 9.33
CA LEU A 64 -1.28 -6.79 9.32
C LEU A 64 -1.83 -6.91 7.89
N HIS A 65 -2.72 -7.87 7.69
CA HIS A 65 -3.45 -8.08 6.44
C HIS A 65 -4.91 -7.70 6.63
N LEU A 66 -5.37 -6.72 5.85
CA LEU A 66 -6.72 -6.14 5.87
C LEU A 66 -7.28 -5.97 4.45
N GLU A 67 -6.65 -6.55 3.44
CA GLU A 67 -7.08 -6.47 2.06
C GLU A 67 -8.47 -7.06 1.85
N ILE A 68 -9.20 -6.54 0.86
CA ILE A 68 -10.55 -6.98 0.49
C ILE A 68 -11.49 -6.91 1.71
N ASN A 69 -11.67 -5.70 2.23
CA ASN A 69 -12.62 -5.35 3.29
C ASN A 69 -13.44 -4.12 2.86
N GLN A 70 -14.02 -3.39 3.82
CA GLN A 70 -14.86 -2.21 3.57
C GLN A 70 -14.33 -0.99 4.34
N LEU A 71 -13.00 -0.87 4.44
CA LEU A 71 -12.36 0.17 5.23
C LEU A 71 -12.36 1.50 4.49
N ALA A 72 -12.80 2.56 5.16
CA ALA A 72 -12.64 3.95 4.71
C ALA A 72 -11.83 4.78 5.71
N ASP A 73 -11.97 4.48 7.01
CA ASP A 73 -11.21 5.11 8.10
C ASP A 73 -10.12 4.17 8.60
N ILE A 74 -8.87 4.61 8.47
CA ILE A 74 -7.68 3.91 8.97
C ILE A 74 -6.97 4.64 10.11
N THR A 75 -7.61 5.63 10.73
CA THR A 75 -7.11 6.34 11.92
C THR A 75 -6.62 5.40 13.03
N PRO A 76 -7.29 4.26 13.33
CA PRO A 76 -6.81 3.33 14.35
C PRO A 76 -5.39 2.77 14.10
N LEU A 77 -4.88 2.80 12.87
CA LEU A 77 -3.55 2.28 12.53
C LEU A 77 -2.41 3.23 12.92
N GLY A 78 -2.68 4.52 13.13
CA GLY A 78 -1.61 5.54 13.23
C GLY A 78 -0.64 5.38 14.40
N ASN A 79 -1.01 4.60 15.43
CA ASN A 79 -0.15 4.30 16.58
C ASN A 79 0.57 2.94 16.49
N LEU A 80 0.37 2.18 15.41
CA LEU A 80 0.98 0.86 15.21
C LEU A 80 2.41 0.96 14.67
N VAL A 81 3.24 1.75 15.35
CA VAL A 81 4.61 2.15 14.95
C VAL A 81 5.61 0.99 14.79
N ASN A 82 5.21 -0.25 15.11
CA ASN A 82 6.02 -1.45 14.91
C ASN A 82 5.68 -2.21 13.63
N LEU A 83 4.67 -1.78 12.87
CA LEU A 83 4.33 -2.38 11.58
C LEU A 83 5.51 -2.31 10.61
N ARG A 84 5.72 -3.43 9.94
CA ARG A 84 6.70 -3.64 8.86
C ARG A 84 6.01 -4.03 7.56
N PHE A 85 4.90 -4.77 7.66
CA PHE A 85 4.08 -5.20 6.54
C PHE A 85 2.63 -4.81 6.79
N LEU A 86 2.06 -4.06 5.87
CA LEU A 86 0.66 -3.63 5.91
C LEU A 86 0.02 -3.80 4.53
N ASP A 87 -1.04 -4.61 4.47
CA ASP A 87 -1.84 -4.78 3.27
C ASP A 87 -3.25 -4.24 3.50
N LEU A 88 -3.63 -3.24 2.69
CA LEU A 88 -4.91 -2.53 2.70
C LEU A 88 -5.55 -2.53 1.31
N MET A 89 -5.09 -3.39 0.40
CA MET A 89 -5.58 -3.45 -0.97
C MET A 89 -7.08 -3.71 -1.04
N GLY A 90 -7.79 -3.11 -2.00
CA GLY A 90 -9.20 -3.41 -2.24
C GLY A 90 -10.11 -2.95 -1.11
N ASN A 91 -9.94 -1.70 -0.67
CA ASN A 91 -10.76 -1.03 0.33
C ASN A 91 -11.37 0.27 -0.27
N GLN A 92 -11.85 1.18 0.57
CA GLN A 92 -12.49 2.45 0.18
C GLN A 92 -11.72 3.65 0.77
N ILE A 93 -10.40 3.52 0.89
CA ILE A 93 -9.53 4.49 1.56
C ILE A 93 -9.25 5.67 0.63
N THR A 94 -9.37 6.88 1.17
CA THR A 94 -8.98 8.13 0.49
C THR A 94 -7.93 8.92 1.27
N ASP A 95 -7.94 8.82 2.60
CA ASP A 95 -7.02 9.52 3.50
C ASP A 95 -6.02 8.54 4.11
N ILE A 96 -4.75 8.73 3.78
CA ILE A 96 -3.63 7.95 4.31
C ILE A 96 -2.77 8.72 5.32
N SER A 97 -3.22 9.89 5.79
CA SER A 97 -2.53 10.67 6.82
C SER A 97 -2.22 9.89 8.11
N PRO A 98 -3.03 8.90 8.56
CA PRO A 98 -2.66 8.08 9.71
C PRO A 98 -1.37 7.28 9.52
N LEU A 99 -0.93 7.03 8.29
CA LEU A 99 0.26 6.22 8.02
C LEU A 99 1.57 7.00 8.19
N ALA A 100 1.55 8.34 8.23
CA ALA A 100 2.76 9.19 8.21
C ALA A 100 3.76 8.92 9.35
N GLY A 101 3.33 8.31 10.46
CA GLY A 101 4.18 7.95 11.59
C GLY A 101 4.81 6.56 11.52
N LEU A 102 4.44 5.72 10.54
CA LEU A 102 4.79 4.31 10.50
C LEU A 102 6.15 4.05 9.80
N SER A 103 7.19 4.77 10.23
CA SER A 103 8.52 4.81 9.58
C SER A 103 9.27 3.46 9.49
N LYS A 104 8.77 2.41 10.14
CA LYS A 104 9.30 1.03 10.05
C LYS A 104 8.66 0.18 8.95
N LEU A 105 7.66 0.71 8.23
CA LEU A 105 7.05 0.00 7.10
C LEU A 105 8.09 -0.28 6.02
N GLU A 106 8.18 -1.55 5.64
CA GLU A 106 9.05 -2.07 4.59
C GLU A 106 8.23 -2.48 3.37
N ALA A 107 7.00 -2.96 3.58
CA ALA A 107 6.04 -3.24 2.52
C ALA A 107 4.66 -2.65 2.84
N LEU A 108 4.10 -1.96 1.86
CA LEU A 108 2.78 -1.35 1.93
C LEU A 108 2.01 -1.59 0.64
N ASP A 109 0.85 -2.23 0.76
CA ASP A 109 -0.09 -2.36 -0.35
C ASP A 109 -1.34 -1.51 -0.09
N LEU A 110 -1.58 -0.55 -0.99
CA LEU A 110 -2.69 0.38 -1.00
C LEU A 110 -3.46 0.31 -2.34
N GLY A 111 -3.25 -0.75 -3.13
CA GLY A 111 -3.87 -0.90 -4.44
C GLY A 111 -5.39 -0.95 -4.38
N SER A 112 -6.08 -0.62 -5.48
CA SER A 112 -7.55 -0.65 -5.58
C SER A 112 -8.23 0.09 -4.42
N ASN A 113 -7.88 1.37 -4.27
CA ASN A 113 -8.50 2.31 -3.33
C ASN A 113 -8.92 3.59 -4.09
N ALA A 114 -9.06 4.72 -3.40
CA ALA A 114 -9.44 5.99 -4.00
C ALA A 114 -8.49 7.12 -3.61
N ILE A 115 -7.21 6.80 -3.45
CA ILE A 115 -6.16 7.70 -2.96
C ILE A 115 -5.69 8.63 -4.07
N SER A 116 -5.44 9.89 -3.72
CA SER A 116 -4.83 10.88 -4.62
C SER A 116 -3.67 11.65 -3.98
N ASP A 117 -3.67 11.82 -2.65
CA ASP A 117 -2.62 12.52 -1.92
C ASP A 117 -1.62 11.53 -1.32
N LEU A 118 -0.36 11.62 -1.75
CA LEU A 118 0.75 10.78 -1.29
C LEU A 118 1.67 11.47 -0.28
N SER A 119 1.39 12.72 0.12
CA SER A 119 2.23 13.45 1.08
C SER A 119 2.47 12.71 2.41
N PRO A 120 1.53 11.87 2.94
CA PRO A 120 1.82 11.07 4.13
C PRO A 120 2.91 10.01 3.96
N LEU A 121 3.28 9.66 2.73
CA LEU A 121 4.30 8.64 2.46
C LEU A 121 5.73 9.18 2.51
N GLU A 122 5.95 10.50 2.48
CA GLU A 122 7.28 11.14 2.40
C GLU A 122 8.22 10.71 3.54
N THR A 123 7.65 10.37 4.69
CA THR A 123 8.40 9.97 5.90
C THR A 123 8.69 8.47 5.97
N LEU A 124 8.12 7.66 5.07
CA LEU A 124 8.21 6.19 5.09
C LEU A 124 9.46 5.69 4.36
N VAL A 125 10.60 6.25 4.74
CA VAL A 125 11.91 6.03 4.08
C VAL A 125 12.41 4.58 4.14
N SER A 126 11.81 3.72 4.96
CA SER A 126 12.13 2.29 5.04
C SER A 126 11.41 1.44 3.98
N LEU A 127 10.47 2.01 3.22
CA LEU A 127 9.70 1.27 2.21
C LEU A 127 10.61 0.69 1.12
N GLU A 128 10.48 -0.61 0.91
CA GLU A 128 11.12 -1.38 -0.16
C GLU A 128 10.09 -1.82 -1.21
N GLN A 129 8.84 -2.08 -0.79
CA GLN A 129 7.75 -2.50 -1.65
C GLN A 129 6.54 -1.61 -1.45
N LEU A 130 6.07 -1.00 -2.52
CA LEU A 130 4.92 -0.10 -2.51
C LEU A 130 4.01 -0.40 -3.70
N ASN A 131 2.77 -0.77 -3.40
CA ASN A 131 1.72 -0.91 -4.40
C ASN A 131 0.68 0.20 -4.20
N LEU A 132 0.52 1.01 -5.24
CA LEU A 132 -0.43 2.12 -5.35
C LEU A 132 -1.30 1.98 -6.60
N GLY A 133 -1.31 0.81 -7.25
CA GLY A 133 -2.06 0.59 -8.48
C GLY A 133 -3.57 0.78 -8.29
N ASP A 134 -4.30 1.14 -9.35
CA ASP A 134 -5.76 1.34 -9.31
C ASP A 134 -6.19 2.32 -8.20
N ASN A 135 -5.73 3.57 -8.36
CA ASN A 135 -6.04 4.69 -7.47
C ASN A 135 -6.36 5.93 -8.33
N ARG A 136 -6.26 7.14 -7.77
CA ARG A 136 -6.55 8.41 -8.45
C ARG A 136 -5.38 9.39 -8.38
N ILE A 137 -4.16 8.87 -8.35
CA ILE A 137 -2.93 9.63 -8.16
C ILE A 137 -2.57 10.36 -9.46
N ASP A 138 -2.30 11.66 -9.37
CA ASP A 138 -1.79 12.47 -10.49
C ASP A 138 -0.32 12.92 -10.28
N SER A 139 0.09 13.05 -9.02
CA SER A 139 1.42 13.48 -8.60
C SER A 139 2.09 12.45 -7.70
N ILE A 140 3.36 12.16 -8.00
CA ILE A 140 4.22 11.26 -7.23
C ILE A 140 5.46 11.97 -6.66
N ALA A 141 5.40 13.30 -6.49
CA ALA A 141 6.50 14.10 -5.93
C ALA A 141 6.98 13.56 -4.57
N SER A 142 6.04 13.12 -3.73
CA SER A 142 6.30 12.54 -2.41
C SER A 142 7.13 11.24 -2.42
N LEU A 143 7.29 10.60 -3.58
CA LEU A 143 8.11 9.39 -3.73
C LEU A 143 9.60 9.70 -3.99
N ALA A 144 9.98 10.95 -4.24
CA ALA A 144 11.34 11.32 -4.65
C ALA A 144 12.42 10.92 -3.62
N ASP A 145 12.09 10.91 -2.33
CA ASP A 145 12.99 10.59 -1.23
C ASP A 145 12.85 9.14 -0.72
N LEU A 146 11.98 8.32 -1.33
CA LEU A 146 11.79 6.91 -0.97
C LEU A 146 12.87 6.01 -1.62
N LYS A 147 14.07 6.21 -1.13
CA LYS A 147 15.35 5.68 -1.60
C LYS A 147 15.52 4.16 -1.44
N ASN A 148 14.72 3.54 -0.59
CA ASN A 148 14.77 2.10 -0.36
C ASN A 148 13.83 1.29 -1.27
N LEU A 149 13.01 1.95 -2.10
CA LEU A 149 12.11 1.25 -3.00
C LEU A 149 12.86 0.33 -3.96
N ARG A 150 12.32 -0.88 -4.13
CA ARG A 150 12.78 -1.95 -5.03
C ARG A 150 11.66 -2.43 -5.93
N VAL A 151 10.43 -2.43 -5.42
CA VAL A 151 9.22 -2.79 -6.17
C VAL A 151 8.19 -1.68 -6.00
N LEU A 152 7.82 -1.05 -7.10
CA LEU A 152 6.85 0.04 -7.13
C LEU A 152 5.79 -0.22 -8.20
N SER A 153 4.53 -0.30 -7.78
CA SER A 153 3.40 -0.39 -8.71
C SER A 153 2.56 0.89 -8.64
N LEU A 154 2.43 1.57 -9.76
CA LEU A 154 1.71 2.83 -9.97
C LEU A 154 0.70 2.71 -11.13
N ASN A 155 0.44 1.50 -11.61
CA ASN A 155 -0.44 1.26 -12.74
C ASN A 155 -1.88 1.76 -12.47
N ASP A 156 -2.64 2.02 -13.52
CA ASP A 156 -4.06 2.41 -13.40
C ASP A 156 -4.26 3.64 -12.49
N ASN A 157 -3.58 4.74 -12.84
CA ASN A 157 -3.64 6.03 -12.15
C ASN A 157 -3.71 7.19 -13.18
N HIS A 158 -3.66 8.43 -12.71
CA HIS A 158 -3.70 9.65 -13.53
C HIS A 158 -2.32 10.32 -13.70
N ILE A 159 -1.23 9.56 -13.56
CA ILE A 159 0.13 10.13 -13.51
C ILE A 159 0.56 10.56 -14.92
N SER A 160 1.13 11.77 -15.01
CA SER A 160 1.67 12.32 -16.27
C SER A 160 3.15 12.74 -16.18
N ASP A 161 3.70 12.80 -14.96
CA ASP A 161 5.10 13.15 -14.68
C ASP A 161 5.72 12.10 -13.76
N ILE A 162 6.80 11.47 -14.23
CA ILE A 162 7.57 10.46 -13.48
C ILE A 162 8.99 10.92 -13.14
N SER A 163 9.31 12.20 -13.35
CA SER A 163 10.60 12.77 -12.97
C SER A 163 10.98 12.56 -11.50
N PRO A 164 10.05 12.46 -10.51
CA PRO A 164 10.42 12.08 -9.14
C PRO A 164 11.13 10.73 -9.04
N LEU A 165 10.83 9.77 -9.91
CA LEU A 165 11.48 8.45 -9.94
C LEU A 165 12.90 8.54 -10.51
N VAL A 166 13.18 9.55 -11.33
CA VAL A 166 14.52 9.80 -11.89
C VAL A 166 15.40 10.54 -10.88
N VAL A 167 14.84 11.49 -10.13
CA VAL A 167 15.55 12.32 -9.14
C VAL A 167 15.98 11.52 -7.90
N ASN A 168 15.37 10.37 -7.62
CA ASN A 168 15.70 9.52 -6.47
C ASN A 168 17.10 8.86 -6.53
N ASN A 169 18.01 9.32 -7.39
CA ASN A 169 19.23 8.65 -7.83
C ASN A 169 20.47 8.78 -6.90
N GLN A 170 20.36 9.41 -5.71
CA GLN A 170 21.50 9.62 -4.82
C GLN A 170 21.56 8.60 -3.68
N ILE A 171 22.59 7.71 -3.71
CA ILE A 171 22.96 6.71 -2.67
C ILE A 171 21.72 6.02 -2.07
N GLY A 172 21.19 5.03 -2.82
CA GLY A 172 19.98 4.29 -2.47
C GLY A 172 18.79 4.85 -3.24
N GLY A 173 18.42 4.24 -4.35
CA GLY A 173 17.27 4.63 -5.17
C GLY A 173 17.07 3.55 -6.22
N LEU A 174 16.05 3.66 -7.06
CA LEU A 174 15.73 2.62 -8.04
C LEU A 174 16.93 2.28 -8.95
N GLY A 175 17.36 1.03 -9.00
CA GLY A 175 18.57 0.62 -9.68
C GLY A 175 18.50 -0.77 -10.29
N PRO A 176 19.66 -1.41 -10.52
CA PRO A 176 19.71 -2.73 -11.15
C PRO A 176 18.91 -3.78 -10.38
N GLY A 177 17.93 -4.38 -11.05
CA GLY A 177 17.08 -5.44 -10.47
C GLY A 177 15.79 -4.94 -9.83
N ASP A 178 15.58 -3.62 -9.75
CA ASP A 178 14.35 -3.03 -9.26
C ASP A 178 13.25 -3.02 -10.34
N PHE A 179 12.00 -2.95 -9.90
CA PHE A 179 10.82 -3.03 -10.75
C PHE A 179 9.89 -1.84 -10.53
N VAL A 180 9.43 -1.25 -11.65
CA VAL A 180 8.45 -0.17 -11.68
C VAL A 180 7.36 -0.52 -12.69
N ASP A 181 6.09 -0.54 -12.25
CA ASP A 181 4.94 -0.60 -13.14
C ASP A 181 4.22 0.75 -13.18
N ILE A 182 4.20 1.37 -14.36
CA ILE A 182 3.55 2.66 -14.64
C ILE A 182 2.56 2.53 -15.80
N ARG A 183 2.11 1.30 -16.13
CA ARG A 183 1.11 1.08 -17.18
C ARG A 183 -0.21 1.78 -16.89
N TYR A 184 -0.99 2.07 -17.93
CA TYR A 184 -2.33 2.64 -17.80
C TYR A 184 -2.34 3.94 -17.00
N ASN A 185 -1.37 4.81 -17.32
CA ASN A 185 -1.27 6.18 -16.86
C ASN A 185 -1.37 7.15 -18.04
N TYR A 186 -1.28 8.45 -17.76
CA TYR A 186 -1.50 9.56 -18.69
C TYR A 186 -0.17 10.09 -19.25
N LEU A 187 0.82 9.21 -19.37
CA LEU A 187 2.16 9.54 -19.84
C LEU A 187 2.16 9.78 -21.36
N ASP A 188 2.82 10.86 -21.79
CA ASP A 188 3.11 11.05 -23.21
C ASP A 188 4.23 10.11 -23.65
N LEU A 189 3.87 8.95 -24.19
CA LEU A 189 4.83 7.96 -24.71
C LEU A 189 5.33 8.23 -26.16
N ALA A 190 5.20 9.46 -26.68
CA ALA A 190 5.72 9.79 -28.00
C ALA A 190 7.27 9.82 -27.99
N PRO A 191 7.95 9.43 -29.10
CA PRO A 191 9.41 9.50 -29.17
C PRO A 191 9.93 10.92 -28.87
N GLY A 192 10.87 11.03 -27.93
CA GLY A 192 11.48 12.30 -27.52
C GLY A 192 10.67 13.12 -26.49
N SER A 193 9.56 12.61 -25.99
CA SER A 193 8.85 13.23 -24.86
C SER A 193 9.68 13.17 -23.57
N GLN A 194 9.31 13.99 -22.58
CA GLN A 194 9.94 13.93 -21.26
C GLN A 194 9.70 12.58 -20.57
N ALA A 195 8.47 12.05 -20.62
CA ALA A 195 8.15 10.75 -20.03
C ALA A 195 8.97 9.61 -20.64
N MET A 196 9.18 9.59 -21.96
CA MET A 196 10.06 8.60 -22.59
C MET A 196 11.52 8.79 -22.18
N THR A 197 11.99 10.03 -22.07
CA THR A 197 13.35 10.33 -21.59
C THR A 197 13.57 9.86 -20.15
N ASP A 198 12.56 9.99 -19.28
CA ASP A 198 12.62 9.54 -17.89
C ASP A 198 12.56 8.01 -17.79
N ILE A 199 11.74 7.35 -18.61
CA ILE A 199 11.70 5.89 -18.74
C ILE A 199 13.07 5.35 -19.18
N GLU A 200 13.67 5.94 -20.22
CA GLU A 200 14.99 5.55 -20.73
C GLU A 200 16.06 5.68 -19.64
N GLN A 201 16.06 6.76 -18.85
CA GLN A 201 16.98 6.93 -17.72
C GLN A 201 16.81 5.85 -16.64
N LEU A 202 15.58 5.43 -16.33
CA LEU A 202 15.33 4.34 -15.39
C LEU A 202 15.86 3.00 -15.95
N VAL A 203 15.60 2.72 -17.22
CA VAL A 203 16.07 1.50 -17.89
C VAL A 203 17.60 1.46 -17.96
N ASP A 204 18.25 2.57 -18.29
CA ASP A 204 19.72 2.70 -18.33
C ASP A 204 20.37 2.47 -16.95
N ARG A 205 19.63 2.72 -15.86
CA ARG A 205 20.03 2.39 -14.47
C ARG A 205 19.82 0.92 -14.12
N GLY A 206 19.24 0.11 -15.01
CA GLY A 206 18.95 -1.31 -14.79
C GLY A 206 17.60 -1.58 -14.12
N VAL A 207 16.70 -0.60 -14.07
CA VAL A 207 15.33 -0.76 -13.57
C VAL A 207 14.48 -1.43 -14.65
N SER A 208 13.71 -2.45 -14.28
CA SER A 208 12.68 -3.03 -15.14
C SER A 208 11.42 -2.16 -15.09
N VAL A 209 11.14 -1.40 -16.15
CA VAL A 209 9.98 -0.52 -16.23
C VAL A 209 8.91 -1.13 -17.15
N GLN A 210 7.69 -1.34 -16.63
CA GLN A 210 6.51 -1.64 -17.44
C GLN A 210 5.72 -0.36 -17.69
N TYR A 211 5.45 -0.06 -18.95
CA TYR A 211 4.72 1.14 -19.37
C TYR A 211 3.82 0.82 -20.57
N GLU A 212 2.61 1.37 -20.54
CA GLU A 212 1.58 1.24 -21.57
C GLU A 212 0.62 2.42 -21.39
N ARG A 213 0.04 2.93 -22.48
CA ARG A 213 -0.92 4.04 -22.41
C ARG A 213 -2.26 3.56 -21.90
N GLU A 214 -2.99 4.45 -21.23
CA GLU A 214 -4.41 4.23 -21.01
C GLU A 214 -5.21 4.57 -22.28
N ASP A 215 -5.61 3.54 -23.04
CA ASP A 215 -6.40 3.71 -24.27
C ASP A 215 -7.89 3.98 -23.94
N LYS A 216 -8.20 5.07 -23.21
CA LYS A 216 -9.59 5.44 -22.87
C LYS A 216 -10.46 5.88 -24.07
N PHE A 217 -10.00 5.77 -25.32
CA PHE A 217 -10.75 6.21 -26.51
C PHE A 217 -10.80 5.24 -27.70
N MET A 218 -10.43 3.96 -27.54
CA MET A 218 -10.55 2.98 -28.64
C MET A 218 -11.88 2.23 -28.71
N ASN A 219 -12.78 2.43 -27.76
CA ASN A 219 -14.18 1.98 -27.87
C ASN A 219 -15.10 3.21 -27.94
N GLN A 220 -15.30 3.73 -29.16
CA GLN A 220 -16.46 4.56 -29.52
C GLN A 220 -17.75 3.73 -29.42
#